data_AF-A0A960ILY0-F1
#
_entry.id   AF-A0A960ILY0-F1
#
_cell.length_a   1.000
_cell.length_b   1.000
_cell.length_c   1.000
_cell.angle_alpha   90.00
_cell.angle_beta   90.00
_cell.angle_gamma   90.00
#
_symmetry.space_group_name_H-M   'P 1'
#
loop_
_entity.id
_entity.type
_entity.pdbx_description
1 polymer ?
#
loop_
_entity_poly.entity_id
_entity_poly.type
_entity_poly.pdbx_seq_one_letter_code
_entity_poly.pdbx_strand_id
1 'polypeptide(L)'
;MKSFFAALTRHPLSLAGAAITTAAAIIFAVFFTLELFGFHGHPYAGILAYLIVPALFVAGLLLIPIGLRLARRRAQTGKQLPVIDLNVDRTRNRVLVFVALTALNIVIVAVAAYKGVEVMDTTAFCGETCHSVMEPEHTAFQRGAHASARCIDCHIGPGASWFVKSKLSGSWQVVSVALDLYPRPIPTPVENLRPARETCEQCHWPQKFVGDRLKVITKYKPNEENTELKTVLLLRVGGIEGRQSHGIHWHVDPAHSIRYRSDESRETIHEVEMTGSDGEVTHFYADGDEEASKAAGGIWRTMDCVDCHNRPSHTFHMPEQEIDQMMAVGRIAKDLPYVRREGFKLLEGEYADKAAAGDAIRAGLVGFYRDQYPEVAASRAAEIETAADALAEAWRSNVFPHMNITWNTYPNHIGHLQSPGCWRCHDDSHTSPEGRTIAQDCDTCHSLLAEEEVEPEILATLAP
;
A
#
# COMPACT_ATOMS: atom_id res chain seq x y z
N MET A 1 -34.29 45.22 -8.58
CA MET A 1 -33.31 44.93 -7.51
C MET A 1 -33.85 45.13 -6.09
N LYS A 2 -34.52 46.25 -5.77
CA LYS A 2 -35.10 46.52 -4.42
C LYS A 2 -36.03 45.42 -3.86
N SER A 3 -36.88 44.81 -4.71
CA SER A 3 -37.81 43.76 -4.28
C SER A 3 -37.15 42.39 -4.06
N PHE A 4 -35.98 42.16 -4.65
CA PHE A 4 -35.31 40.85 -4.65
C PHE A 4 -34.56 40.61 -3.33
N PHE A 5 -33.74 41.57 -2.91
CA PHE A 5 -33.00 41.48 -1.63
C PHE A 5 -33.93 41.49 -0.41
N ALA A 6 -34.98 42.31 -0.45
CA ALA A 6 -36.01 42.34 0.58
C ALA A 6 -36.87 41.07 0.60
N ALA A 7 -36.85 40.24 -0.45
CA ALA A 7 -37.51 38.94 -0.46
C ALA A 7 -36.59 37.85 0.12
N LEU A 8 -35.30 37.86 -0.24
CA LEU A 8 -34.30 36.88 0.22
C LEU A 8 -34.13 36.85 1.75
N THR A 9 -34.26 37.99 2.42
CA THR A 9 -34.06 38.12 3.87
C THR A 9 -35.29 37.82 4.72
N ARG A 10 -36.47 37.59 4.10
CA ARG A 10 -37.74 37.35 4.82
C ARG A 10 -37.87 35.97 5.44
N HIS A 11 -37.02 35.02 5.04
CA HIS A 11 -36.99 33.68 5.62
C HIS A 11 -35.53 33.27 5.91
N PRO A 12 -35.24 32.67 7.08
CA PRO A 12 -33.89 32.17 7.38
C PRO A 12 -33.42 31.15 6.34
N LEU A 13 -34.33 30.34 5.79
CA LEU A 13 -34.00 29.34 4.76
C LEU A 13 -33.55 29.96 3.42
N SER A 14 -34.18 31.07 2.98
CA SER A 14 -33.77 31.75 1.74
C SER A 14 -32.46 32.52 1.91
N LEU A 15 -32.23 33.05 3.12
CA LEU A 15 -30.97 33.67 3.49
C LEU A 15 -29.82 32.65 3.54
N ALA A 16 -30.06 31.49 4.17
CA ALA A 16 -29.10 30.39 4.20
C ALA A 16 -28.81 29.86 2.79
N GLY A 17 -29.83 29.67 1.95
CA GLY A 17 -29.65 29.27 0.55
C GLY A 17 -28.76 30.25 -0.22
N ALA A 18 -29.02 31.56 -0.09
CA ALA A 18 -28.19 32.60 -0.71
C ALA A 18 -26.73 32.58 -0.21
N ALA A 19 -26.52 32.42 1.10
CA ALA A 19 -25.19 32.33 1.68
C ALA A 19 -24.42 31.10 1.15
N ILE A 20 -25.06 29.93 1.09
CA ILE A 20 -24.48 28.70 0.56
C ILE A 20 -24.13 28.87 -0.94
N THR A 21 -25.05 29.39 -1.75
CA THR A 21 -24.82 29.62 -3.19
C THR A 21 -23.64 30.57 -3.41
N THR A 22 -23.57 31.69 -2.69
CA THR A 22 -22.46 32.64 -2.81
C THR A 22 -21.14 32.04 -2.34
N ALA A 23 -21.14 31.32 -1.21
CA ALA A 23 -19.95 30.65 -0.72
C ALA A 23 -19.43 29.62 -1.72
N ALA A 24 -20.30 28.75 -2.22
CA ALA A 24 -19.94 27.75 -3.21
C ALA A 24 -19.41 28.38 -4.50
N ALA A 25 -20.01 29.48 -4.97
CA ALA A 25 -19.53 30.20 -6.17
C ALA A 25 -18.13 30.78 -5.99
N ILE A 26 -17.84 31.36 -4.82
CA ILE A 26 -16.51 31.90 -4.49
C ILE A 26 -15.50 30.77 -4.42
N ILE A 27 -15.82 29.69 -3.70
CA ILE A 27 -14.94 28.51 -3.60
C ILE A 27 -14.66 27.93 -4.99
N PHE A 28 -15.69 27.79 -5.83
CA PHE A 28 -15.55 27.32 -7.21
C PHE A 28 -14.62 28.22 -8.03
N ALA A 29 -14.82 29.54 -7.96
CA ALA A 29 -13.97 30.50 -8.66
C ALA A 29 -12.50 30.42 -8.19
N VAL A 30 -12.26 30.23 -6.90
CA VAL A 30 -10.89 30.04 -6.35
C VAL A 30 -10.27 28.77 -6.89
N PHE A 31 -10.96 27.62 -6.81
CA PHE A 31 -10.42 26.36 -7.33
C PHE A 31 -10.16 26.44 -8.83
N PHE A 32 -11.11 26.97 -9.60
CA PHE A 32 -10.95 27.17 -11.03
C PHE A 32 -9.77 28.08 -11.38
N THR A 33 -9.56 29.14 -10.59
CA THR A 33 -8.42 30.05 -10.78
C THR A 33 -7.10 29.35 -10.46
N LEU A 34 -7.02 28.59 -9.38
CA LEU A 34 -5.82 27.81 -9.03
C LEU A 34 -5.45 26.83 -10.14
N GLU A 35 -6.43 26.12 -10.69
CA GLU A 35 -6.22 25.18 -11.79
C GLU A 35 -5.72 25.88 -13.07
N LEU A 36 -6.27 27.05 -13.41
CA LEU A 36 -5.78 27.87 -14.53
C LEU A 36 -4.31 28.28 -14.40
N PHE A 37 -3.81 28.48 -13.17
CA PHE A 37 -2.41 28.78 -12.90
C PHE A 37 -1.51 27.53 -12.85
N GLY A 38 -2.02 26.36 -13.27
CA GLY A 38 -1.27 25.13 -13.35
C GLY A 38 -1.14 24.38 -12.03
N PHE A 39 -1.88 24.78 -10.98
CA PHE A 39 -2.00 24.00 -9.75
C PHE A 39 -2.94 22.81 -10.01
N HIS A 40 -2.40 21.77 -10.63
CA HIS A 40 -3.05 20.48 -10.73
C HIS A 40 -2.96 19.83 -9.35
N GLY A 41 -4.09 19.84 -8.63
CA GLY A 41 -4.16 19.30 -7.27
C GLY A 41 -4.18 17.78 -7.20
N HIS A 42 -4.28 17.27 -5.98
CA HIS A 42 -4.44 15.85 -5.67
C HIS A 42 -5.64 15.20 -6.41
N PRO A 43 -5.72 13.85 -6.48
CA PRO A 43 -6.81 13.13 -7.15
C PRO A 43 -8.22 13.53 -6.68
N TYR A 44 -8.34 14.12 -5.48
CA TYR A 44 -9.59 14.56 -4.87
C TYR A 44 -9.95 16.02 -5.12
N ALA A 45 -9.01 16.83 -5.61
CA ALA A 45 -9.24 18.24 -5.90
C ALA A 45 -10.40 18.42 -6.89
N GLY A 46 -10.46 17.56 -7.91
CA GLY A 46 -11.54 17.55 -8.90
C GLY A 46 -12.90 17.18 -8.29
N ILE A 47 -12.96 16.26 -7.32
CA ILE A 47 -14.23 15.90 -6.66
C ILE A 47 -14.74 17.06 -5.82
N LEU A 48 -13.85 17.70 -5.07
CA LEU A 48 -14.22 18.86 -4.26
C LEU A 48 -14.71 20.01 -5.15
N ALA A 49 -13.94 20.34 -6.19
CA ALA A 49 -14.18 21.47 -7.07
C ALA A 49 -15.35 21.26 -8.04
N TYR A 50 -15.51 20.06 -8.61
CA TYR A 50 -16.46 19.78 -9.70
C TYR A 50 -17.69 18.97 -9.30
N LEU A 51 -17.72 18.40 -8.08
CA LEU A 51 -18.88 17.64 -7.61
C LEU A 51 -19.49 18.26 -6.34
N ILE A 52 -18.72 18.37 -5.27
CA ILE A 52 -19.26 18.81 -3.96
C ILE A 52 -19.65 20.29 -4.00
N VAL A 53 -18.76 21.15 -4.46
CA VAL A 53 -19.01 22.60 -4.52
C VAL A 53 -20.21 22.92 -5.44
N PRO A 54 -20.33 22.37 -6.66
CA PRO A 54 -21.51 22.55 -7.50
C PRO A 54 -22.80 21.99 -6.87
N ALA A 55 -22.74 20.85 -6.18
CA ALA A 55 -23.90 20.30 -5.49
C ALA A 55 -24.39 21.24 -4.37
N LEU A 56 -23.48 21.82 -3.58
CA LEU A 56 -23.81 22.84 -2.58
C LEU A 56 -24.39 24.10 -3.23
N PHE A 57 -23.85 24.53 -4.37
CA PHE A 57 -24.37 25.67 -5.13
C PHE A 57 -25.83 25.44 -5.56
N VAL A 58 -26.15 24.27 -6.14
CA VAL A 58 -27.51 23.89 -6.54
C VAL A 58 -28.44 23.74 -5.35
N ALA A 59 -27.99 23.10 -4.26
CA ALA A 59 -28.76 22.98 -3.03
C ALA A 59 -29.12 24.37 -2.46
N GLY A 60 -28.15 25.30 -2.44
CA GLY A 60 -28.38 26.70 -2.07
C GLY A 60 -29.42 27.37 -2.97
N LEU A 61 -29.33 27.16 -4.30
CA LEU A 61 -30.28 27.70 -5.27
C LEU A 61 -31.70 27.17 -5.09
N LEU A 62 -31.87 25.92 -4.65
CA LEU A 62 -33.17 25.32 -4.34
C LEU A 62 -33.75 25.82 -3.01
N LEU A 63 -32.90 26.07 -2.00
CA LEU A 63 -33.33 26.60 -0.70
C LEU A 63 -33.91 28.02 -0.81
N ILE A 64 -33.44 28.84 -1.77
CA ILE A 64 -33.94 30.20 -2.02
C ILE A 64 -35.45 30.21 -2.33
N PRO A 65 -35.96 29.58 -3.41
CA PRO A 65 -37.39 29.58 -3.73
C PRO A 65 -38.24 28.85 -2.68
N ILE A 66 -37.71 27.82 -2.02
CA ILE A 66 -38.40 27.13 -0.91
C ILE A 66 -38.60 28.08 0.27
N GLY A 67 -37.55 28.79 0.69
CA GLY A 67 -37.61 29.79 1.76
C GLY A 67 -38.57 30.92 1.42
N LEU A 68 -38.56 31.40 0.17
CA LEU A 68 -39.50 32.41 -0.33
C LEU A 68 -40.95 31.92 -0.30
N ARG A 69 -41.22 30.67 -0.68
CA ARG A 69 -42.57 30.06 -0.65
C ARG A 69 -43.07 29.90 0.80
N LEU A 70 -42.21 29.50 1.72
CA LEU A 70 -42.51 29.38 3.15
C LEU A 70 -42.76 30.75 3.80
N ALA A 71 -41.95 31.77 3.48
CA ALA A 71 -42.20 33.14 3.90
C ALA A 71 -43.56 33.66 3.40
N ARG A 72 -43.93 33.37 2.14
CA ARG A 72 -45.26 33.75 1.60
C ARG A 72 -46.40 33.07 2.34
N ARG A 73 -46.26 31.79 2.71
CA ARG A 73 -47.26 31.05 3.52
C ARG A 73 -47.34 31.56 4.95
N ARG A 74 -46.22 31.96 5.56
CA ARG A 74 -46.16 32.44 6.95
C ARG A 74 -46.56 33.92 7.09
N ALA A 75 -46.41 34.72 6.05
CA ALA A 75 -46.95 36.08 6.00
C ALA A 75 -48.48 36.10 6.14
N GLN A 76 -49.16 34.98 5.84
CA GLN A 76 -50.60 34.81 6.08
C GLN A 76 -50.94 34.51 7.56
N THR A 77 -49.96 34.23 8.42
CA THR A 77 -50.15 33.88 9.85
C THR A 77 -49.62 34.94 10.85
N GLY A 78 -49.21 36.12 10.37
CA GLY A 78 -49.06 37.33 11.20
C GLY A 78 -47.80 37.48 12.09
N LYS A 79 -46.91 36.49 12.18
CA LYS A 79 -45.65 36.63 12.95
C LYS A 79 -44.60 37.44 12.18
N GLN A 80 -44.22 38.62 12.69
CA GLN A 80 -43.14 39.45 12.13
C GLN A 80 -41.76 38.97 12.60
N LEU A 81 -40.83 38.82 11.65
CA LEU A 81 -39.41 38.59 11.88
C LEU A 81 -38.64 39.92 11.77
N PRO A 82 -37.43 40.04 12.35
CA PRO A 82 -36.58 41.21 12.16
C PRO A 82 -36.29 41.46 10.67
N VAL A 83 -36.50 42.71 10.22
CA VAL A 83 -36.32 43.13 8.82
C VAL A 83 -34.93 43.76 8.65
N ILE A 84 -34.09 43.17 7.81
CA ILE A 84 -32.82 43.77 7.39
C ILE A 84 -33.12 44.79 6.27
N ASP A 85 -33.10 46.09 6.61
CA ASP A 85 -33.32 47.17 5.64
C ASP A 85 -31.98 47.72 5.11
N LEU A 86 -31.66 47.40 3.85
CA LEU A 86 -30.44 47.84 3.17
C LEU A 86 -30.50 49.31 2.68
N ASN A 87 -31.64 50.00 2.83
CA ASN A 87 -31.73 51.42 2.49
C ASN A 87 -31.08 52.31 3.56
N VAL A 88 -30.94 51.81 4.79
CA VAL A 88 -30.24 52.52 5.86
C VAL A 88 -28.73 52.35 5.66
N ASP A 89 -28.00 53.46 5.48
CA ASP A 89 -26.55 53.46 5.20
C ASP A 89 -25.74 52.65 6.22
N ARG A 90 -26.10 52.75 7.51
CA ARG A 90 -25.46 51.99 8.60
C ARG A 90 -25.68 50.48 8.45
N THR A 91 -26.88 50.07 8.08
CA THR A 91 -27.22 48.66 7.85
C THR A 91 -26.56 48.16 6.57
N ARG A 92 -26.54 48.96 5.50
CA ARG A 92 -25.88 48.64 4.23
C ARG A 92 -24.38 48.42 4.41
N ASN A 93 -23.67 49.34 5.08
CA ASN A 93 -22.24 49.21 5.32
C ASN A 93 -21.92 48.00 6.22
N ARG A 94 -22.72 47.76 7.27
CA ARG A 94 -22.54 46.58 8.13
C ARG A 94 -22.74 45.27 7.38
N VAL A 95 -23.76 45.20 6.50
CA VAL A 95 -24.01 44.02 5.67
C VAL A 95 -22.89 43.83 4.64
N LEU A 96 -22.42 44.89 3.98
CA LEU A 96 -21.31 44.81 3.04
C LEU A 96 -20.01 44.32 3.70
N VAL A 97 -19.66 44.87 4.86
CA VAL A 97 -18.50 44.42 5.64
C VAL A 97 -18.66 42.96 6.08
N PHE A 98 -19.84 42.59 6.58
CA PHE A 98 -20.12 41.21 6.98
C PHE A 98 -19.99 40.23 5.81
N VAL A 99 -20.55 40.56 4.64
CA VAL A 99 -20.45 39.75 3.42
C VAL A 99 -19.00 39.66 2.94
N ALA A 100 -18.27 40.77 2.92
CA ALA A 100 -16.86 40.78 2.52
C ALA A 100 -15.99 39.93 3.45
N LEU A 101 -16.15 40.06 4.77
CA LEU A 101 -15.45 39.24 5.75
C LEU A 101 -15.84 37.77 5.67
N THR A 102 -17.12 37.47 5.40
CA THR A 102 -17.58 36.09 5.21
C THR A 102 -16.96 35.47 3.95
N ALA A 103 -16.95 36.20 2.84
CA ALA A 103 -16.29 35.79 1.60
C ALA A 103 -14.80 35.52 1.82
N LEU A 104 -14.09 36.41 2.53
CA LEU A 104 -12.69 36.22 2.89
C LEU A 104 -12.48 34.97 3.75
N ASN A 105 -13.30 34.77 4.80
CA ASN A 105 -13.22 33.59 5.65
C ASN A 105 -13.47 32.29 4.87
N ILE A 106 -14.39 32.30 3.91
CA ILE A 106 -14.65 31.16 3.03
C ILE A 106 -13.41 30.83 2.20
N VAL A 107 -12.74 31.83 1.62
CA VAL A 107 -11.49 31.63 0.87
C VAL A 107 -10.40 31.06 1.79
N ILE A 108 -10.22 31.64 2.99
CA ILE A 108 -9.24 31.17 3.97
C ILE A 108 -9.49 29.70 4.34
N VAL A 109 -10.73 29.35 4.67
CA VAL A 109 -11.10 27.97 5.04
C VAL A 109 -10.94 27.01 3.87
N ALA A 110 -11.31 27.42 2.65
CA ALA A 110 -11.15 26.58 1.46
C ALA A 110 -9.67 26.29 1.15
N VAL A 111 -8.82 27.32 1.21
CA VAL A 111 -7.36 27.17 1.03
C VAL A 111 -6.77 26.30 2.13
N ALA A 112 -7.16 26.53 3.40
CA ALA A 112 -6.70 25.74 4.53
C ALA A 112 -7.14 24.27 4.42
N ALA A 113 -8.39 24.00 4.00
CA ALA A 113 -8.89 22.65 3.79
C ALA A 113 -8.15 21.95 2.64
N TYR A 114 -7.91 22.64 1.53
CA TYR A 114 -7.13 22.12 0.40
C TYR A 114 -5.70 21.75 0.84
N LYS A 115 -5.01 22.65 1.53
CA LYS A 115 -3.67 22.38 2.07
C LYS A 115 -3.68 21.26 3.12
N GLY A 116 -4.72 21.17 3.94
CA GLY A 116 -4.89 20.08 4.88
C GLY A 116 -4.97 18.72 4.19
N VAL A 117 -5.73 18.61 3.10
CA VAL A 117 -5.81 17.37 2.30
C VAL A 117 -4.46 17.04 1.65
N GLU A 118 -3.78 18.02 1.07
CA GLU A 118 -2.46 17.83 0.46
C GLU A 118 -1.44 17.27 1.47
N VAL A 119 -1.43 17.79 2.70
CA VAL A 119 -0.58 17.26 3.79
C VAL A 119 -0.98 15.83 4.17
N MET A 120 -2.28 15.57 4.34
CA MET A 120 -2.79 14.25 4.73
C MET A 120 -2.53 13.14 3.70
N ASP A 121 -2.21 13.50 2.47
CA ASP A 121 -1.92 12.54 1.40
C ASP A 121 -0.40 12.31 1.19
N THR A 122 0.45 12.93 2.01
CA THR A 122 1.91 12.73 1.97
C THR A 122 2.34 11.41 2.63
N THR A 123 3.49 10.89 2.18
CA THR A 123 4.14 9.73 2.81
C THR A 123 4.50 10.01 4.27
N ALA A 124 4.97 11.21 4.58
CA ALA A 124 5.27 11.64 5.94
C ALA A 124 4.02 11.59 6.84
N PHE A 125 2.87 12.10 6.37
CA PHE A 125 1.64 12.02 7.16
C PHE A 125 1.23 10.56 7.42
N CYS A 126 1.20 9.72 6.40
CA CYS A 126 0.79 8.33 6.54
C CYS A 126 1.78 7.47 7.35
N GLY A 127 3.07 7.72 7.23
CA GLY A 127 4.13 6.89 7.84
C GLY A 127 4.61 7.38 9.20
N GLU A 128 4.61 8.69 9.46
CA GLU A 128 5.28 9.28 10.62
C GLU A 128 4.30 9.85 11.66
N THR A 129 3.07 10.22 11.28
CA THR A 129 2.10 10.80 12.23
C THR A 129 1.73 9.81 13.34
N CYS A 130 1.44 8.57 12.96
CA CYS A 130 1.17 7.47 13.88
C CYS A 130 2.42 6.60 14.04
N HIS A 131 3.56 7.21 14.34
CA HIS A 131 4.88 6.56 14.25
C HIS A 131 4.92 5.19 14.95
N SER A 132 4.32 5.01 16.12
CA SER A 132 4.40 3.73 16.84
C SER A 132 3.78 2.56 16.06
N VAL A 133 2.67 2.80 15.36
CA VAL A 133 1.94 1.76 14.62
C VAL A 133 2.46 1.61 13.20
N MET A 134 2.82 2.72 12.57
CA MET A 134 3.20 2.76 11.16
C MET A 134 4.69 2.59 10.90
N GLU A 135 5.54 2.71 11.91
CA GLU A 135 7.00 2.55 11.78
C GLU A 135 7.41 1.26 11.04
N PRO A 136 6.85 0.06 11.30
CA PRO A 136 7.24 -1.15 10.59
C PRO A 136 6.99 -1.05 9.08
N GLU A 137 5.77 -0.70 8.69
CA GLU A 137 5.35 -0.60 7.29
C GLU A 137 6.04 0.57 6.58
N HIS A 138 6.27 1.69 7.28
CA HIS A 138 6.99 2.84 6.74
C HIS A 138 8.48 2.53 6.51
N THR A 139 9.13 1.85 7.46
CA THR A 139 10.53 1.42 7.34
C THR A 139 10.70 0.46 6.15
N ALA A 140 9.81 -0.54 6.05
CA ALA A 140 9.82 -1.47 4.92
C ALA A 140 9.55 -0.75 3.58
N PHE A 141 8.59 0.19 3.55
CA PHE A 141 8.26 0.99 2.37
C PHE A 141 9.47 1.77 1.83
N GLN A 142 10.21 2.46 2.71
CA GLN A 142 11.37 3.28 2.32
C GLN A 142 12.50 2.45 1.68
N ARG A 143 12.54 1.15 1.98
CA ARG A 143 13.54 0.20 1.47
C ARG A 143 13.04 -0.58 0.24
N GLY A 144 11.75 -0.48 -0.08
CA GLY A 144 11.11 -1.25 -1.14
C GLY A 144 11.19 -0.62 -2.53
N ALA A 145 10.78 -1.38 -3.55
CA ALA A 145 10.81 -0.96 -4.96
C ALA A 145 9.89 0.24 -5.29
N HIS A 146 8.97 0.59 -4.38
CA HIS A 146 8.00 1.67 -4.54
C HIS A 146 8.25 2.86 -3.60
N ALA A 147 9.44 2.99 -3.00
CA ALA A 147 9.75 4.05 -2.04
C ALA A 147 9.51 5.49 -2.56
N SER A 148 9.47 5.68 -3.88
CA SER A 148 9.19 6.96 -4.54
C SER A 148 7.70 7.19 -4.87
N ALA A 149 6.83 6.20 -4.69
CA ALA A 149 5.39 6.34 -4.88
C ALA A 149 4.71 6.89 -3.62
N ARG A 150 3.55 7.55 -3.72
CA ARG A 150 2.83 8.00 -2.52
C ARG A 150 1.96 6.87 -1.97
N CYS A 151 1.79 6.81 -0.65
CA CYS A 151 0.92 5.84 -0.01
C CYS A 151 -0.51 5.85 -0.60
N ILE A 152 -1.03 7.04 -0.91
CA ILE A 152 -2.39 7.21 -1.43
C ILE A 152 -2.59 6.68 -2.84
N ASP A 153 -1.52 6.53 -3.63
CA ASP A 153 -1.60 6.01 -4.99
C ASP A 153 -1.98 4.53 -4.97
N CYS A 154 -1.64 3.82 -3.89
CA CYS A 154 -2.04 2.43 -3.65
C CYS A 154 -3.25 2.28 -2.69
N HIS A 155 -3.25 3.01 -1.56
CA HIS A 155 -4.20 2.76 -0.47
C HIS A 155 -5.53 3.54 -0.55
N ILE A 156 -5.59 4.61 -1.36
CA ILE A 156 -6.82 5.41 -1.48
C ILE A 156 -7.33 5.48 -2.92
N GLY A 157 -6.47 5.75 -3.90
CA GLY A 157 -6.86 5.80 -5.31
C GLY A 157 -7.77 6.98 -5.71
N PRO A 158 -7.97 7.23 -7.01
CA PRO A 158 -8.84 8.30 -7.49
C PRO A 158 -10.33 7.95 -7.30
N GLY A 159 -11.20 8.97 -7.26
CA GLY A 159 -12.65 8.80 -7.27
C GLY A 159 -13.36 9.07 -5.93
N ALA A 160 -14.62 9.51 -6.01
CA ALA A 160 -15.39 10.00 -4.85
C ALA A 160 -15.77 8.90 -3.86
N SER A 161 -16.07 7.69 -4.35
CA SER A 161 -16.41 6.53 -3.51
C SER A 161 -15.23 6.12 -2.62
N TRP A 162 -14.05 5.99 -3.20
CA TRP A 162 -12.84 5.60 -2.48
C TRP A 162 -12.33 6.69 -1.54
N PHE A 163 -12.48 7.97 -1.93
CA PHE A 163 -12.26 9.09 -1.01
C PHE A 163 -13.15 8.98 0.23
N VAL A 164 -14.46 8.77 0.09
CA VAL A 164 -15.36 8.65 1.25
C VAL A 164 -15.04 7.39 2.07
N LYS A 165 -14.83 6.24 1.41
CA LYS A 165 -14.51 4.97 2.08
C LYS A 165 -13.24 5.10 2.92
N SER A 166 -12.18 5.69 2.36
CA SER A 166 -10.91 5.90 3.05
C SER A 166 -11.00 6.87 4.22
N LYS A 167 -11.81 7.94 4.14
CA LYS A 167 -12.00 8.87 5.26
C LYS A 167 -12.80 8.23 6.40
N LEU A 168 -13.80 7.41 6.09
CA LEU A 168 -14.54 6.64 7.10
C LEU A 168 -13.63 5.60 7.78
N SER A 169 -12.88 4.81 7.00
CA SER A 169 -11.94 3.84 7.56
C SER A 169 -10.81 4.53 8.33
N GLY A 170 -10.28 5.64 7.83
CA GLY A 170 -9.25 6.43 8.48
C GLY A 170 -9.73 7.04 9.80
N SER A 171 -10.99 7.48 9.88
CA SER A 171 -11.58 7.95 11.14
C SER A 171 -11.62 6.83 12.19
N TRP A 172 -11.95 5.61 11.78
CA TRP A 172 -11.87 4.45 12.66
C TRP A 172 -10.43 4.13 13.06
N GLN A 173 -9.47 4.19 12.14
CA GLN A 173 -8.05 4.00 12.47
C GLN A 173 -7.55 5.00 13.51
N VAL A 174 -7.94 6.28 13.42
CA VAL A 174 -7.61 7.28 14.45
C VAL A 174 -8.20 6.89 15.81
N VAL A 175 -9.45 6.44 15.85
CA VAL A 175 -10.07 5.95 17.09
C VAL A 175 -9.34 4.71 17.62
N SER A 176 -9.01 3.75 16.75
CA SER A 176 -8.29 2.54 17.12
C SER A 176 -6.91 2.85 17.69
N VAL A 177 -6.15 3.78 17.11
CA VAL A 177 -4.84 4.19 17.63
C VAL A 177 -4.99 4.95 18.94
N ALA A 178 -5.96 5.88 19.03
CA ALA A 178 -6.17 6.69 20.24
C ALA A 178 -6.63 5.88 21.46
N LEU A 179 -7.36 4.78 21.23
CA LEU A 179 -7.91 3.92 22.27
C LEU A 179 -7.21 2.56 22.38
N ASP A 180 -6.12 2.35 21.64
CA ASP A 180 -5.36 1.10 21.60
C ASP A 180 -6.20 -0.15 21.25
N LEU A 181 -7.10 -0.01 20.26
CA LEU A 181 -8.06 -1.05 19.84
C LEU A 181 -7.59 -1.82 18.59
N TYR A 182 -6.28 -1.92 18.36
CA TYR A 182 -5.72 -2.58 17.18
C TYR A 182 -4.91 -3.84 17.54
N PRO A 183 -4.95 -4.88 16.70
CA PRO A 183 -4.18 -6.10 16.90
C PRO A 183 -2.67 -5.86 16.67
N ARG A 184 -1.84 -6.70 17.29
CA ARG A 184 -0.38 -6.70 17.14
C ARG A 184 0.09 -8.15 16.93
N PRO A 185 0.63 -8.52 15.75
CA PRO A 185 0.82 -7.69 14.55
C PRO A 185 -0.51 -7.33 13.85
N ILE A 186 -0.44 -6.43 12.88
CA ILE A 186 -1.59 -6.08 12.04
C ILE A 186 -1.89 -7.27 11.11
N PRO A 187 -3.11 -7.82 11.10
CA PRO A 187 -3.41 -9.02 10.34
C PRO A 187 -3.30 -8.78 8.84
N THR A 188 -2.83 -9.80 8.14
CA THR A 188 -2.88 -9.90 6.68
C THR A 188 -3.64 -11.14 6.26
N PRO A 189 -4.31 -11.12 5.10
CA PRO A 189 -4.33 -10.07 4.06
C PRO A 189 -5.18 -8.82 4.40
N VAL A 190 -4.87 -7.66 3.80
CA VAL A 190 -5.66 -6.43 4.00
C VAL A 190 -6.99 -6.54 3.28
N GLU A 191 -8.11 -6.48 4.02
CA GLU A 191 -9.45 -6.71 3.47
C GLU A 191 -10.05 -5.52 2.70
N ASN A 192 -9.58 -4.31 2.98
CA ASN A 192 -10.18 -3.07 2.48
C ASN A 192 -9.38 -2.40 1.37
N LEU A 193 -8.40 -3.10 0.79
CA LEU A 193 -7.62 -2.59 -0.32
C LEU A 193 -8.48 -2.48 -1.58
N ARG A 194 -8.11 -1.58 -2.48
CA ARG A 194 -8.73 -1.47 -3.81
C ARG A 194 -8.42 -2.72 -4.63
N PRO A 195 -9.27 -3.05 -5.63
CA PRO A 195 -8.96 -4.10 -6.59
C PRO A 195 -7.55 -3.89 -7.18
N ALA A 196 -6.74 -4.95 -7.21
CA ALA A 196 -5.35 -4.84 -7.65
C ALA A 196 -5.26 -4.29 -9.08
N ARG A 197 -6.19 -4.64 -9.99
CA ARG A 197 -6.21 -4.13 -11.37
C ARG A 197 -6.34 -2.60 -11.44
N GLU A 198 -7.17 -1.99 -10.59
CA GLU A 198 -7.33 -0.53 -10.57
C GLU A 198 -6.17 0.23 -9.90
N THR A 199 -5.21 -0.50 -9.35
CA THR A 199 -4.10 0.04 -8.56
C THR A 199 -2.77 -0.25 -9.23
N CYS A 200 -2.45 -1.54 -9.40
CA CYS A 200 -1.23 -2.03 -10.02
C CYS A 200 -1.19 -1.69 -11.51
N GLU A 201 -2.30 -1.83 -12.25
CA GLU A 201 -2.29 -1.67 -13.71
C GLU A 201 -2.16 -0.22 -14.20
N GLN A 202 -2.20 0.76 -13.28
CA GLN A 202 -1.90 2.15 -13.61
C GLN A 202 -0.41 2.37 -13.93
N CYS A 203 0.46 1.48 -13.43
CA CYS A 203 1.92 1.56 -13.61
C CYS A 203 2.50 0.29 -14.25
N HIS A 204 1.93 -0.88 -13.97
CA HIS A 204 2.33 -2.17 -14.54
C HIS A 204 1.38 -2.55 -15.66
N TRP A 205 1.86 -3.05 -16.80
CA TRP A 205 0.98 -3.37 -17.93
C TRP A 205 0.96 -4.88 -18.19
N PRO A 206 0.03 -5.66 -17.60
CA PRO A 206 0.00 -7.13 -17.73
C PRO A 206 -0.12 -7.61 -19.18
N GLN A 207 -0.79 -6.83 -20.04
CA GLN A 207 -0.97 -7.17 -21.45
C GLN A 207 0.29 -6.95 -22.30
N LYS A 208 1.38 -6.42 -21.72
CA LYS A 208 2.66 -6.27 -22.41
C LYS A 208 3.57 -7.44 -22.03
N PHE A 209 4.07 -8.14 -23.05
CA PHE A 209 5.08 -9.18 -22.86
C PHE A 209 6.35 -8.60 -22.20
N VAL A 210 6.74 -9.18 -21.06
CA VAL A 210 7.96 -8.78 -20.33
C VAL A 210 9.15 -9.66 -20.74
N GLY A 211 8.89 -10.86 -21.27
CA GLY A 211 9.91 -11.87 -21.56
C GLY A 211 10.45 -12.53 -20.30
N ASP A 212 11.42 -13.40 -20.49
CA ASP A 212 12.10 -14.06 -19.39
C ASP A 212 13.06 -13.12 -18.67
N ARG A 213 13.22 -13.29 -17.37
CA ARG A 213 14.11 -12.46 -16.53
C ARG A 213 15.17 -13.28 -15.86
N LEU A 214 16.43 -12.93 -16.13
CA LEU A 214 17.56 -13.47 -15.39
C LEU A 214 17.54 -12.94 -13.95
N LYS A 215 17.63 -13.84 -12.98
CA LYS A 215 17.79 -13.53 -11.56
C LYS A 215 19.01 -14.26 -11.03
N VAL A 216 19.94 -13.50 -10.46
CA VAL A 216 21.13 -14.05 -9.79
C VAL A 216 20.95 -13.86 -8.29
N ILE A 217 20.95 -14.96 -7.55
CA ILE A 217 20.88 -14.97 -6.09
C ILE A 217 22.28 -15.29 -5.60
N THR A 218 22.85 -14.40 -4.78
CA THR A 218 24.15 -14.60 -4.15
C THR A 218 23.93 -14.99 -2.69
N LYS A 219 24.55 -16.09 -2.27
CA LYS A 219 24.58 -16.55 -0.88
C LYS A 219 26.01 -16.75 -0.44
N TYR A 220 26.24 -16.78 0.86
CA TYR A 220 27.53 -17.12 1.43
C TYR A 220 27.42 -18.40 2.26
N LYS A 221 28.45 -19.25 2.27
CA LYS A 221 28.47 -20.38 3.22
C LYS A 221 28.76 -19.88 4.64
N PRO A 222 28.26 -20.55 5.70
CA PRO A 222 28.61 -20.22 7.08
C PRO A 222 29.99 -20.81 7.48
N ASN A 223 30.98 -20.73 6.59
CA ASN A 223 32.36 -21.15 6.81
C ASN A 223 33.28 -19.95 7.05
N GLU A 224 34.55 -20.23 7.32
CA GLU A 224 35.54 -19.20 7.63
C GLU A 224 35.75 -18.23 6.47
N GLU A 225 35.87 -18.76 5.24
CA GLU A 225 36.07 -17.93 4.04
C GLU A 225 34.80 -17.22 3.57
N ASN A 226 33.65 -17.51 4.18
CA ASN A 226 32.33 -17.15 3.68
C ASN A 226 32.22 -17.40 2.16
N THR A 227 32.37 -18.65 1.71
CA THR A 227 32.42 -18.97 0.27
C THR A 227 31.19 -18.44 -0.45
N GLU A 228 31.40 -17.58 -1.46
CA GLU A 228 30.34 -17.02 -2.29
C GLU A 228 29.78 -18.09 -3.23
N LEU A 229 28.46 -18.27 -3.19
CA LEU A 229 27.70 -19.17 -4.05
C LEU A 229 26.67 -18.36 -4.84
N LYS A 230 26.47 -18.74 -6.10
CA LYS A 230 25.49 -18.10 -6.98
C LYS A 230 24.52 -19.12 -7.52
N THR A 231 23.24 -18.80 -7.39
CA THR A 231 22.14 -19.49 -8.10
C THR A 231 21.67 -18.58 -9.21
N VAL A 232 21.64 -19.09 -10.45
CA VAL A 232 21.25 -18.35 -11.64
C VAL A 232 19.95 -18.93 -12.18
N LEU A 233 18.91 -18.11 -12.21
CA LEU A 233 17.57 -18.49 -12.63
C LEU A 233 17.17 -17.68 -13.86
N LEU A 234 16.55 -18.33 -14.83
CA LEU A 234 15.78 -17.67 -15.87
C LEU A 234 14.29 -17.76 -15.51
N LEU A 235 13.74 -16.70 -14.93
CA LEU A 235 12.34 -16.63 -14.54
C LEU A 235 11.46 -16.48 -15.78
N ARG A 236 10.50 -17.38 -15.95
CA ARG A 236 9.48 -17.33 -17.00
C ARG A 236 8.36 -16.36 -16.61
N VAL A 237 8.70 -15.07 -16.54
CA VAL A 237 7.75 -14.02 -16.16
C VAL A 237 6.60 -13.98 -17.17
N GLY A 238 6.93 -14.04 -18.46
CA GLY A 238 5.98 -14.18 -19.54
C GLY A 238 5.01 -12.99 -19.68
N GLY A 239 3.76 -13.32 -19.98
CA GLY A 239 2.69 -12.38 -20.33
C GLY A 239 2.14 -12.63 -21.73
N ILE A 240 1.31 -11.71 -22.23
CA ILE A 240 0.68 -11.87 -23.55
C ILE A 240 1.70 -11.61 -24.66
N GLU A 241 2.05 -12.65 -25.43
CA GLU A 241 2.85 -12.57 -26.65
C GLU A 241 1.99 -12.93 -27.87
N GLY A 242 1.69 -11.93 -28.71
CA GLY A 242 0.79 -12.12 -29.85
C GLY A 242 -0.64 -12.45 -29.43
N ARG A 243 -1.06 -13.71 -29.58
CA ARG A 243 -2.41 -14.21 -29.21
C ARG A 243 -2.41 -15.21 -28.06
N GLN A 244 -1.24 -15.51 -27.50
CA GLN A 244 -1.10 -16.50 -26.44
C GLN A 244 -0.40 -15.88 -25.25
N SER A 245 -0.87 -16.21 -24.04
CA SER A 245 -0.18 -15.88 -22.81
C SER A 245 0.56 -17.11 -22.30
N HIS A 246 1.72 -16.90 -21.71
CA HIS A 246 2.55 -17.95 -21.14
C HIS A 246 3.36 -17.42 -19.95
N GLY A 247 4.03 -18.33 -19.23
CA GLY A 247 4.78 -18.02 -18.01
C GLY A 247 3.87 -17.70 -16.82
N ILE A 248 4.47 -17.22 -15.74
CA ILE A 248 3.79 -17.00 -14.45
C ILE A 248 2.67 -15.94 -14.58
N HIS A 249 2.83 -14.93 -15.44
CA HIS A 249 1.80 -13.93 -15.70
C HIS A 249 0.63 -14.41 -16.57
N TRP A 250 0.57 -15.69 -16.94
CA TRP A 250 -0.62 -16.26 -17.57
C TRP A 250 -1.90 -16.00 -16.75
N HIS A 251 -1.79 -16.03 -15.42
CA HIS A 251 -2.89 -15.80 -14.47
C HIS A 251 -3.58 -14.43 -14.59
N VAL A 252 -2.90 -13.42 -15.15
CA VAL A 252 -3.42 -12.05 -15.25
C VAL A 252 -3.89 -11.70 -16.67
N ASP A 253 -3.85 -12.66 -17.60
CA ASP A 253 -4.43 -12.53 -18.93
C ASP A 253 -5.96 -12.35 -18.83
N PRO A 254 -6.56 -11.28 -19.40
CA PRO A 254 -8.01 -11.11 -19.43
C PRO A 254 -8.81 -12.25 -20.10
N ALA A 255 -8.16 -13.09 -20.92
CA ALA A 255 -8.79 -14.24 -21.55
C ALA A 255 -9.03 -15.42 -20.58
N HIS A 256 -8.46 -15.38 -19.38
CA HIS A 256 -8.60 -16.41 -18.37
C HIS A 256 -9.09 -15.80 -17.07
N SER A 257 -9.79 -16.60 -16.25
CA SER A 257 -10.17 -16.19 -14.90
C SER A 257 -9.96 -17.34 -13.93
N ILE A 258 -9.14 -17.10 -12.91
CA ILE A 258 -8.91 -18.04 -11.82
C ILE A 258 -9.67 -17.54 -10.59
N ARG A 259 -10.56 -18.38 -10.08
CA ARG A 259 -11.18 -18.20 -8.78
C ARG A 259 -10.71 -19.33 -7.87
N TYR A 260 -10.57 -19.04 -6.58
CA TYR A 260 -10.18 -20.06 -5.62
C TYR A 260 -10.94 -19.86 -4.31
N ARG A 261 -11.17 -20.96 -3.60
CA ARG A 261 -11.77 -20.97 -2.28
C ARG A 261 -10.73 -21.35 -1.26
N SER A 262 -10.60 -20.52 -0.24
CA SER A 262 -9.55 -20.63 0.76
C SER A 262 -10.03 -20.27 2.15
N ASP A 263 -9.21 -20.57 3.13
CA ASP A 263 -9.33 -20.05 4.49
C ASP A 263 -9.13 -18.51 4.54
N GLU A 264 -9.22 -17.93 5.74
CA GLU A 264 -9.08 -16.47 5.91
C GLU A 264 -7.67 -15.97 5.58
N SER A 265 -6.63 -16.77 5.89
CA SER A 265 -5.23 -16.43 5.60
C SER A 265 -4.90 -16.46 4.11
N ARG A 266 -5.71 -17.17 3.31
CA ARG A 266 -5.46 -17.49 1.89
C ARG A 266 -4.25 -18.42 1.69
N GLU A 267 -3.79 -19.11 2.72
CA GLU A 267 -2.67 -20.03 2.61
C GLU A 267 -3.13 -21.45 2.26
N THR A 268 -4.33 -21.84 2.70
CA THR A 268 -4.90 -23.15 2.37
C THR A 268 -5.96 -22.98 1.28
N ILE A 269 -5.72 -23.60 0.13
CA ILE A 269 -6.63 -23.59 -1.02
C ILE A 269 -7.38 -24.92 -1.02
N HIS A 270 -8.70 -24.85 -1.04
CA HIS A 270 -9.57 -26.03 -1.02
C HIS A 270 -10.11 -26.37 -2.41
N GLU A 271 -10.32 -25.34 -3.22
CA GLU A 271 -10.89 -25.51 -4.56
C GLU A 271 -10.39 -24.40 -5.46
N VAL A 272 -10.08 -24.74 -6.71
CA VAL A 272 -9.73 -23.82 -7.78
C VAL A 272 -10.72 -23.97 -8.94
N GLU A 273 -11.28 -22.86 -9.38
CA GLU A 273 -12.16 -22.75 -10.55
C GLU A 273 -11.41 -21.97 -11.63
N MET A 274 -11.10 -22.63 -12.74
CA MET A 274 -10.46 -22.04 -13.90
C MET A 274 -11.48 -21.86 -15.02
N THR A 275 -11.67 -20.61 -15.47
CA THR A 275 -12.42 -20.31 -16.69
C THR A 275 -11.46 -20.05 -17.84
N GLY A 276 -11.55 -20.87 -18.89
CA GLY A 276 -10.77 -20.75 -20.12
C GLY A 276 -11.27 -19.66 -21.08
N SER A 277 -10.52 -19.40 -22.15
CA SER A 277 -10.86 -18.38 -23.16
C SER A 277 -12.12 -18.68 -23.98
N ASP A 278 -12.53 -19.95 -24.02
CA ASP A 278 -13.77 -20.44 -24.62
C ASP A 278 -14.98 -20.37 -23.67
N GLY A 279 -14.74 -19.97 -22.40
CA GLY A 279 -15.73 -19.95 -21.35
C GLY A 279 -15.93 -21.31 -20.65
N GLU A 280 -15.15 -22.34 -20.99
CA GLU A 280 -15.18 -23.60 -20.27
C GLU A 280 -14.70 -23.41 -18.83
N VAL A 281 -15.45 -23.93 -17.86
CA VAL A 281 -15.10 -23.88 -16.44
C VAL A 281 -14.63 -25.26 -16.01
N THR A 282 -13.41 -25.34 -15.48
CA THR A 282 -12.84 -26.54 -14.87
C THR A 282 -12.66 -26.32 -13.37
N HIS A 283 -13.11 -27.27 -12.57
CA HIS A 283 -12.91 -27.29 -11.12
C HIS A 283 -11.76 -28.24 -10.76
N PHE A 284 -10.92 -27.84 -9.83
CA PHE A 284 -9.87 -28.65 -9.22
C PHE A 284 -10.09 -28.66 -7.71
N TYR A 285 -10.10 -29.86 -7.13
CA TYR A 285 -10.36 -30.06 -5.71
C TYR A 285 -9.08 -30.54 -5.02
N ALA A 286 -8.84 -30.04 -3.82
CA ALA A 286 -7.69 -30.48 -3.01
C ALA A 286 -7.75 -32.01 -2.81
N ASP A 287 -6.61 -32.67 -3.04
CA ASP A 287 -6.47 -34.13 -3.02
C ASP A 287 -7.45 -34.90 -3.94
N GLY A 288 -8.09 -34.21 -4.89
CA GLY A 288 -9.16 -34.76 -5.73
C GLY A 288 -10.47 -35.09 -5.02
N ASP A 289 -10.64 -34.68 -3.75
CA ASP A 289 -11.85 -34.94 -2.98
C ASP A 289 -12.81 -33.74 -3.04
N GLU A 290 -13.78 -33.82 -3.94
CA GLU A 290 -14.79 -32.78 -4.15
C GLU A 290 -15.63 -32.52 -2.88
N GLU A 291 -16.01 -33.58 -2.17
CA GLU A 291 -16.94 -33.51 -1.05
C GLU A 291 -16.26 -32.90 0.18
N ALA A 292 -15.03 -33.33 0.47
CA ALA A 292 -14.20 -32.74 1.52
C ALA A 292 -13.84 -31.28 1.20
N SER A 293 -13.46 -30.99 -0.04
CA SER A 293 -13.15 -29.62 -0.49
C SER A 293 -14.37 -28.70 -0.34
N LYS A 294 -15.57 -29.18 -0.64
CA LYS A 294 -16.84 -28.45 -0.42
C LYS A 294 -17.14 -28.27 1.07
N ALA A 295 -17.01 -29.33 1.86
CA ALA A 295 -17.25 -29.30 3.30
C ALA A 295 -16.28 -28.39 4.08
N ALA A 296 -15.05 -28.19 3.59
CA ALA A 296 -14.06 -27.30 4.21
C ALA A 296 -14.52 -25.83 4.31
N GLY A 297 -15.53 -25.41 3.54
CA GLY A 297 -16.04 -24.05 3.57
C GLY A 297 -15.08 -23.05 2.93
N GLY A 298 -14.88 -21.89 3.55
CA GLY A 298 -13.97 -20.85 3.05
C GLY A 298 -14.62 -19.78 2.18
N ILE A 299 -13.81 -18.83 1.75
CA ILE A 299 -14.23 -17.64 1.01
C ILE A 299 -13.74 -17.73 -0.43
N TRP A 300 -14.66 -17.58 -1.38
CA TRP A 300 -14.34 -17.47 -2.80
C TRP A 300 -13.71 -16.12 -3.11
N ARG A 301 -12.59 -16.16 -3.84
CA ARG A 301 -11.88 -14.98 -4.34
C ARG A 301 -11.53 -15.16 -5.80
N THR A 302 -11.45 -14.05 -6.52
CA THR A 302 -10.86 -14.03 -7.86
C THR A 302 -9.40 -13.69 -7.69
N MET A 303 -8.52 -14.50 -8.26
CA MET A 303 -7.08 -14.29 -8.18
C MET A 303 -6.72 -12.94 -8.78
N ASP A 304 -5.89 -12.19 -8.09
CA ASP A 304 -5.35 -10.92 -8.58
C ASP A 304 -3.84 -10.78 -8.30
N CYS A 305 -3.27 -9.62 -8.60
CA CYS A 305 -1.83 -9.39 -8.47
C CYS A 305 -1.32 -9.60 -7.03
N VAL A 306 -2.11 -9.30 -6.00
CA VAL A 306 -1.64 -9.33 -4.61
C VAL A 306 -1.68 -10.73 -4.00
N ASP A 307 -2.30 -11.70 -4.67
CA ASP A 307 -2.23 -13.09 -4.22
C ASP A 307 -0.83 -13.69 -4.42
N CYS A 308 -0.07 -13.19 -5.42
CA CYS A 308 1.34 -13.53 -5.65
C CYS A 308 2.29 -12.40 -5.17
N HIS A 309 1.99 -11.15 -5.49
CA HIS A 309 2.75 -9.96 -5.07
C HIS A 309 2.18 -9.36 -3.78
N ASN A 310 2.06 -10.18 -2.74
CA ASN A 310 1.42 -9.79 -1.48
C ASN A 310 2.19 -8.71 -0.69
N ARG A 311 3.48 -8.50 -1.00
CA ARG A 311 4.35 -7.47 -0.40
C ARG A 311 5.11 -6.67 -1.47
N PRO A 312 4.41 -5.83 -2.27
CA PRO A 312 5.03 -5.12 -3.39
C PRO A 312 5.92 -3.95 -2.93
N SER A 313 5.64 -3.38 -1.76
CA SER A 313 6.35 -2.20 -1.24
C SER A 313 6.86 -2.40 0.20
N HIS A 314 6.16 -3.18 1.01
CA HIS A 314 6.43 -3.36 2.43
C HIS A 314 7.09 -4.72 2.69
N THR A 315 8.24 -4.96 2.08
CA THR A 315 8.93 -6.26 2.17
C THR A 315 9.74 -6.34 3.47
N PHE A 316 9.49 -7.39 4.25
CA PHE A 316 10.31 -7.79 5.40
C PHE A 316 11.17 -8.98 4.96
N HIS A 317 12.48 -8.86 5.06
CA HIS A 317 13.41 -9.90 4.62
C HIS A 317 13.76 -10.86 5.75
N MET A 318 14.23 -12.05 5.39
CA MET A 318 14.78 -13.02 6.34
C MET A 318 16.20 -12.62 6.76
N PRO A 319 16.68 -13.03 7.96
CA PRO A 319 18.02 -12.69 8.45
C PRO A 319 19.14 -13.01 7.44
N GLU A 320 19.09 -14.19 6.84
CA GLU A 320 20.08 -14.67 5.88
C GLU A 320 20.10 -13.79 4.63
N GLN A 321 18.93 -13.37 4.15
CA GLN A 321 18.81 -12.51 2.98
C GLN A 321 19.42 -11.12 3.24
N GLU A 322 19.19 -10.55 4.43
CA GLU A 322 19.79 -9.27 4.82
C GLU A 322 21.32 -9.38 4.88
N ILE A 323 21.85 -10.42 5.52
CA ILE A 323 23.30 -10.64 5.64
C ILE A 323 23.92 -10.83 4.25
N ASP A 324 23.38 -11.75 3.46
CA ASP A 324 23.91 -12.08 2.15
C ASP A 324 23.85 -10.86 1.22
N GLN A 325 22.78 -10.04 1.27
CA GLN A 325 22.69 -8.79 0.50
C GLN A 325 23.73 -7.76 0.95
N MET A 326 23.90 -7.55 2.25
CA MET A 326 24.89 -6.59 2.79
C MET A 326 26.32 -7.00 2.47
N MET A 327 26.62 -8.30 2.50
CA MET A 327 27.90 -8.85 2.04
C MET A 327 28.09 -8.63 0.53
N ALA A 328 27.07 -8.93 -0.28
CA ALA A 328 27.14 -8.79 -1.73
C ALA A 328 27.43 -7.35 -2.19
N VAL A 329 26.85 -6.35 -1.53
CA VAL A 329 27.08 -4.92 -1.83
C VAL A 329 28.29 -4.31 -1.10
N GLY A 330 29.05 -5.11 -0.33
CA GLY A 330 30.27 -4.67 0.36
C GLY A 330 30.04 -3.84 1.62
N ARG A 331 28.82 -3.82 2.18
CA ARG A 331 28.56 -3.22 3.51
C ARG A 331 29.11 -4.07 4.64
N ILE A 332 29.18 -5.38 4.44
CA ILE A 332 29.88 -6.33 5.31
C ILE A 332 31.07 -6.88 4.50
N ALA A 333 32.28 -6.75 5.02
CA ALA A 333 33.48 -7.29 4.38
C ALA A 333 33.41 -8.83 4.34
N LYS A 334 33.42 -9.39 3.13
CA LYS A 334 33.20 -10.83 2.88
C LYS A 334 34.33 -11.72 3.40
N ASP A 335 35.52 -11.15 3.54
CA ASP A 335 36.74 -11.82 3.98
C ASP A 335 36.98 -11.69 5.50
N LEU A 336 35.99 -11.17 6.26
CA LEU A 336 35.99 -11.28 7.72
C LEU A 336 35.63 -12.72 8.12
N PRO A 337 36.52 -13.44 8.83
CA PRO A 337 36.30 -14.84 9.19
C PRO A 337 34.95 -15.06 9.88
N TYR A 338 34.14 -15.98 9.34
CA TYR A 338 32.83 -16.37 9.90
C TYR A 338 31.78 -15.26 10.09
N VAL A 339 31.96 -14.09 9.47
CA VAL A 339 31.05 -12.94 9.68
C VAL A 339 29.59 -13.29 9.35
N ARG A 340 29.36 -14.12 8.32
CA ARG A 340 28.01 -14.55 7.95
C ARG A 340 27.37 -15.43 9.04
N ARG A 341 28.14 -16.38 9.59
CA ARG A 341 27.68 -17.31 10.64
C ARG A 341 27.37 -16.56 11.93
N GLU A 342 28.29 -15.73 12.40
CA GLU A 342 28.10 -14.97 13.63
C GLU A 342 27.02 -13.90 13.46
N GLY A 343 26.96 -13.25 12.29
CA GLY A 343 25.90 -12.32 11.96
C GLY A 343 24.52 -12.95 12.06
N PHE A 344 24.33 -14.13 11.48
CA PHE A 344 23.06 -14.86 11.55
C PHE A 344 22.66 -15.17 12.99
N LYS A 345 23.58 -15.74 13.78
CA LYS A 345 23.36 -16.05 15.20
C LYS A 345 22.96 -14.81 16.02
N LEU A 346 23.56 -13.66 15.73
CA LEU A 346 23.24 -12.40 16.41
C LEU A 346 21.86 -11.85 15.97
N LEU A 347 21.49 -11.98 14.70
CA LEU A 347 20.17 -11.54 14.22
C LEU A 347 19.01 -12.40 14.75
N GLU A 348 19.25 -13.68 15.00
CA GLU A 348 18.27 -14.59 15.62
C GLU A 348 18.06 -14.34 17.13
N GLY A 349 18.88 -13.47 17.75
CA GLY A 349 18.75 -13.13 19.16
C GLY A 349 17.42 -12.43 19.49
N GLU A 350 16.89 -12.70 20.68
CA GLU A 350 15.75 -11.98 21.23
C GLU A 350 16.22 -10.74 21.99
N TYR A 351 15.70 -9.58 21.59
CA TYR A 351 16.03 -8.29 22.19
C TYR A 351 14.76 -7.51 22.55
N ALA A 352 14.80 -6.79 23.66
CA ALA A 352 13.65 -6.02 24.14
C ALA A 352 13.28 -4.86 23.20
N ASP A 353 14.28 -4.18 22.64
CA ASP A 353 14.10 -3.01 21.78
C ASP A 353 15.29 -2.82 20.82
N LYS A 354 15.19 -1.80 19.97
CA LYS A 354 16.19 -1.44 18.96
C LYS A 354 17.54 -1.01 19.53
N ALA A 355 17.57 -0.45 20.73
CA ALA A 355 18.81 -0.01 21.38
C ALA A 355 19.52 -1.24 21.96
N ALA A 356 18.80 -2.09 22.70
CA ALA A 356 19.32 -3.34 23.25
C ALA A 356 19.85 -4.28 22.14
N ALA A 357 19.13 -4.40 21.02
CA ALA A 357 19.61 -5.16 19.87
C ALA A 357 20.92 -4.58 19.31
N GLY A 358 20.99 -3.25 19.15
CA GLY A 358 22.20 -2.57 18.66
C GLY A 358 23.43 -2.82 19.53
N ASP A 359 23.28 -2.65 20.85
CA ASP A 359 24.38 -2.84 21.79
C ASP A 359 24.82 -4.31 21.85
N ALA A 360 23.86 -5.25 21.88
CA ALA A 360 24.15 -6.67 21.98
C ALA A 360 24.77 -7.23 20.69
N ILE A 361 24.28 -6.85 19.51
CA ILE A 361 24.84 -7.26 18.23
C ILE A 361 26.28 -6.75 18.09
N ARG A 362 26.53 -5.47 18.42
CA ARG A 362 27.89 -4.92 18.38
C ARG A 362 28.82 -5.61 19.37
N ALA A 363 28.42 -5.71 20.63
CA ALA A 363 29.23 -6.36 21.65
C ALA A 363 29.52 -7.83 21.30
N GLY A 364 28.54 -8.53 20.73
CA GLY A 364 28.66 -9.92 20.30
C GLY A 364 29.68 -10.09 19.18
N LEU A 365 29.57 -9.31 18.09
CA LEU A 365 30.47 -9.44 16.95
C LEU A 365 31.90 -9.00 17.30
N VAL A 366 32.05 -7.84 17.95
CA VAL A 366 33.36 -7.34 18.39
C VAL A 366 34.00 -8.30 19.39
N GLY A 367 33.21 -8.82 20.33
CA GLY A 367 33.66 -9.81 21.31
C GLY A 367 34.16 -11.10 20.64
N PHE A 368 33.43 -11.61 19.65
CA PHE A 368 33.85 -12.78 18.87
C PHE A 368 35.23 -12.57 18.24
N TYR A 369 35.44 -11.45 17.54
CA TYR A 369 36.74 -11.20 16.90
C TYR A 369 37.85 -10.95 17.93
N ARG A 370 37.57 -10.24 19.03
CA ARG A 370 38.55 -10.04 20.11
C ARG A 370 39.02 -11.36 20.70
N ASP A 371 38.10 -12.31 20.89
CA ASP A 371 38.36 -13.54 21.61
C ASP A 371 38.89 -14.67 20.70
N GLN A 372 38.44 -14.75 19.45
CA GLN A 372 38.80 -15.82 18.51
C GLN A 372 39.82 -15.40 17.43
N TYR A 373 39.87 -14.11 17.08
CA TYR A 373 40.72 -13.57 16.00
C TYR A 373 41.39 -12.24 16.42
N PRO A 374 42.21 -12.21 17.48
CA PRO A 374 42.73 -10.97 18.08
C PRO A 374 43.56 -10.12 17.10
N GLU A 375 44.28 -10.75 16.16
CA GLU A 375 45.03 -10.03 15.11
C GLU A 375 44.09 -9.33 14.11
N VAL A 376 42.98 -9.98 13.73
CA VAL A 376 41.94 -9.38 12.86
C VAL A 376 41.23 -8.26 13.62
N ALA A 377 40.92 -8.46 14.90
CA ALA A 377 40.33 -7.44 15.75
C ALA A 377 41.19 -6.18 15.84
N ALA A 378 42.52 -6.33 15.96
CA ALA A 378 43.44 -5.20 16.02
C ALA A 378 43.63 -4.50 14.67
N SER A 379 43.72 -5.27 13.58
CA SER A 379 44.02 -4.73 12.23
C SER A 379 42.80 -4.24 11.46
N ARG A 380 41.61 -4.80 11.73
CA ARG A 380 40.36 -4.56 10.98
C ARG A 380 39.20 -4.13 11.88
N ALA A 381 39.49 -3.50 13.01
CA ALA A 381 38.47 -3.00 13.96
C ALA A 381 37.35 -2.20 13.28
N ALA A 382 37.70 -1.28 12.37
CA ALA A 382 36.71 -0.45 11.67
C ALA A 382 35.75 -1.26 10.79
N GLU A 383 36.22 -2.34 10.16
CA GLU A 383 35.41 -3.20 9.32
C GLU A 383 34.48 -4.08 10.15
N ILE A 384 34.96 -4.56 11.29
CA ILE A 384 34.14 -5.30 12.26
C ILE A 384 33.03 -4.40 12.82
N GLU A 385 33.35 -3.16 13.18
CA GLU A 385 32.35 -2.20 13.67
C GLU A 385 31.33 -1.85 12.58
N THR A 386 31.78 -1.68 11.33
CA THR A 386 30.89 -1.47 10.17
C THR A 386 29.96 -2.66 9.96
N ALA A 387 30.48 -3.89 10.08
CA ALA A 387 29.68 -5.10 9.97
C ALA A 387 28.65 -5.21 11.11
N ALA A 388 29.05 -4.90 12.35
CA ALA A 388 28.15 -4.85 13.50
C ALA A 388 27.02 -3.83 13.30
N ASP A 389 27.35 -2.64 12.79
CA ASP A 389 26.37 -1.59 12.48
C ASP A 389 25.39 -2.02 11.38
N ALA A 390 25.89 -2.69 10.34
CA ALA A 390 25.06 -3.23 9.27
C ALA A 390 24.08 -4.30 9.78
N LEU A 391 24.54 -5.22 10.64
CA LEU A 391 23.69 -6.23 11.28
C LEU A 391 22.65 -5.59 12.20
N ALA A 392 23.05 -4.64 13.04
CA ALA A 392 22.11 -3.95 13.91
C ALA A 392 21.03 -3.21 13.11
N GLU A 393 21.39 -2.60 11.97
CA GLU A 393 20.43 -1.99 11.06
C GLU A 393 19.47 -3.00 10.43
N ALA A 394 19.97 -4.15 9.98
CA ALA A 394 19.12 -5.22 9.44
C ALA A 394 18.07 -5.69 10.46
N TRP A 395 18.45 -5.81 11.74
CA TRP A 395 17.51 -6.13 12.81
C TRP A 395 16.47 -5.02 13.01
N ARG A 396 16.91 -3.76 13.17
CA ARG A 396 16.02 -2.61 13.44
C ARG A 396 15.03 -2.32 12.31
N SER A 397 15.36 -2.74 11.09
CA SER A 397 14.54 -2.54 9.91
C SER A 397 13.57 -3.69 9.60
N ASN A 398 13.62 -4.80 10.36
CA ASN A 398 12.74 -5.95 10.16
C ASN A 398 12.00 -6.39 11.44
N VAL A 399 12.55 -6.11 12.63
CA VAL A 399 12.01 -6.56 13.92
C VAL A 399 11.48 -5.36 14.71
N PHE A 400 10.22 -5.45 15.13
CA PHE A 400 9.50 -4.39 15.86
C PHE A 400 8.76 -5.01 17.05
N PRO A 401 9.43 -5.17 18.21
CA PRO A 401 8.87 -5.87 19.36
C PRO A 401 7.54 -5.27 19.86
N HIS A 402 7.38 -3.95 19.82
CA HIS A 402 6.16 -3.26 20.26
C HIS A 402 4.93 -3.54 19.37
N MET A 403 5.14 -4.10 18.18
CA MET A 403 4.10 -4.53 17.25
C MET A 403 4.03 -6.05 17.11
N ASN A 404 4.77 -6.82 17.93
CA ASN A 404 4.92 -8.26 17.81
C ASN A 404 5.34 -8.70 16.39
N ILE A 405 6.21 -7.92 15.74
CA ILE A 405 6.78 -8.25 14.43
C ILE A 405 8.20 -8.75 14.63
N THR A 406 8.47 -9.94 14.14
CA THR A 406 9.78 -10.59 14.11
C THR A 406 10.04 -11.17 12.71
N TRP A 407 11.16 -11.87 12.56
CA TRP A 407 11.49 -12.59 11.33
C TRP A 407 10.33 -13.51 10.91
N ASN A 408 9.98 -13.45 9.63
CA ASN A 408 8.89 -14.21 9.03
C ASN A 408 7.47 -13.96 9.60
N THR A 409 7.22 -12.88 10.36
CA THR A 409 5.84 -12.52 10.77
C THR A 409 4.94 -12.26 9.56
N TYR A 410 5.51 -11.75 8.47
CA TYR A 410 4.81 -11.44 7.24
C TYR A 410 5.47 -12.13 6.04
N PRO A 411 5.02 -13.35 5.68
CA PRO A 411 5.63 -14.11 4.59
C PRO A 411 5.41 -13.43 3.23
N ASN A 412 6.39 -13.57 2.34
CA ASN A 412 6.29 -13.14 0.94
C ASN A 412 5.93 -14.34 0.04
N HIS A 413 4.94 -14.16 -0.83
CA HIS A 413 4.42 -15.20 -1.73
C HIS A 413 4.99 -15.14 -3.16
N ILE A 414 5.93 -14.23 -3.44
CA ILE A 414 6.51 -14.05 -4.78
C ILE A 414 7.39 -15.25 -5.25
N GLY A 415 7.65 -16.20 -4.36
CA GLY A 415 8.39 -17.44 -4.64
C GLY A 415 8.13 -18.47 -3.54
N HIS A 416 8.87 -19.59 -3.57
CA HIS A 416 8.60 -20.75 -2.73
C HIS A 416 9.65 -21.01 -1.62
N LEU A 417 10.51 -20.02 -1.31
CA LEU A 417 11.56 -20.17 -0.28
C LEU A 417 11.11 -19.74 1.12
N GLN A 418 10.26 -18.72 1.22
CA GLN A 418 9.77 -18.18 2.51
C GLN A 418 8.37 -18.70 2.85
N SER A 419 7.56 -18.99 1.83
CA SER A 419 6.22 -19.54 1.93
C SER A 419 5.99 -20.50 0.77
N PRO A 420 4.90 -21.29 0.74
CA PRO A 420 4.58 -22.12 -0.41
C PRO A 420 4.35 -21.32 -1.70
N GLY A 421 3.99 -20.02 -1.61
CA GLY A 421 3.83 -19.15 -2.78
C GLY A 421 2.81 -19.68 -3.79
N CYS A 422 3.27 -19.98 -5.00
CA CYS A 422 2.47 -20.59 -6.08
C CYS A 422 2.05 -22.05 -5.77
N TRP A 423 2.83 -22.77 -4.94
CA TRP A 423 2.54 -24.16 -4.56
C TRP A 423 1.33 -24.31 -3.65
N ARG A 424 0.67 -23.21 -3.27
CA ARG A 424 -0.65 -23.27 -2.65
C ARG A 424 -1.72 -23.82 -3.59
N CYS A 425 -1.53 -23.68 -4.90
CA CYS A 425 -2.39 -24.30 -5.92
C CYS A 425 -1.63 -25.31 -6.79
N HIS A 426 -0.33 -25.09 -7.03
CA HIS A 426 0.53 -25.95 -7.84
C HIS A 426 1.20 -27.02 -6.98
N ASP A 427 0.47 -28.08 -6.65
CA ASP A 427 0.87 -29.08 -5.65
C ASP A 427 0.69 -30.54 -6.13
N ASP A 428 0.33 -30.74 -7.39
CA ASP A 428 -0.03 -32.04 -7.98
C ASP A 428 -1.24 -32.74 -7.30
N SER A 429 -1.85 -32.16 -6.26
CA SER A 429 -2.97 -32.76 -5.53
C SER A 429 -4.31 -32.13 -5.91
N HIS A 430 -4.31 -30.85 -6.30
CA HIS A 430 -5.49 -30.20 -6.88
C HIS A 430 -5.88 -30.86 -8.20
N THR A 431 -6.93 -31.68 -8.15
CA THR A 431 -7.30 -32.59 -9.24
C THR A 431 -8.73 -32.35 -9.70
N SER A 432 -8.97 -32.32 -11.01
CA SER A 432 -10.30 -32.23 -11.61
C SER A 432 -11.00 -33.59 -11.64
N PRO A 433 -12.34 -33.63 -11.79
CA PRO A 433 -13.08 -34.89 -11.95
C PRO A 433 -12.61 -35.74 -13.14
N GLU A 434 -12.05 -35.11 -14.17
CA GLU A 434 -11.48 -35.77 -15.35
C GLU A 434 -10.02 -36.26 -15.14
N GLY A 435 -9.48 -36.08 -13.93
CA GLY A 435 -8.13 -36.51 -13.55
C GLY A 435 -7.00 -35.55 -13.97
N ARG A 436 -7.31 -34.30 -14.35
CA ARG A 436 -6.29 -33.28 -14.62
C ARG A 436 -5.79 -32.69 -13.30
N THR A 437 -4.48 -32.58 -13.11
CA THR A 437 -3.88 -31.98 -11.92
C THR A 437 -3.31 -30.60 -12.21
N ILE A 438 -3.26 -29.73 -11.20
CA ILE A 438 -2.47 -28.49 -11.27
C ILE A 438 -1.01 -28.83 -10.95
N ALA A 439 -0.20 -28.89 -12.01
CA ALA A 439 1.15 -29.44 -11.92
C ALA A 439 2.11 -28.60 -11.06
N GLN A 440 2.97 -29.28 -10.28
CA GLN A 440 4.09 -28.70 -9.54
C GLN A 440 5.42 -28.80 -10.33
N ASP A 441 5.41 -28.43 -11.60
CA ASP A 441 6.62 -28.45 -12.44
C ASP A 441 7.43 -27.15 -12.30
N CYS A 442 8.67 -27.26 -11.83
CA CYS A 442 9.61 -26.14 -11.68
C CYS A 442 9.81 -25.36 -13.00
N ASP A 443 9.84 -26.07 -14.13
CA ASP A 443 10.06 -25.47 -15.44
C ASP A 443 8.91 -24.58 -15.86
N THR A 444 7.73 -24.67 -15.24
CA THR A 444 6.63 -23.73 -15.52
C THR A 444 6.98 -22.31 -15.07
N CYS A 445 7.79 -22.18 -14.02
CA CYS A 445 8.10 -20.92 -13.36
C CYS A 445 9.49 -20.40 -13.73
N HIS A 446 10.49 -21.28 -13.77
CA HIS A 446 11.86 -20.87 -14.04
C HIS A 446 12.74 -22.01 -14.53
N SER A 447 13.75 -21.67 -15.32
CA SER A 447 14.84 -22.60 -15.65
C SER A 447 16.03 -22.35 -14.71
N LEU A 448 16.55 -23.40 -14.09
CA LEU A 448 17.74 -23.35 -13.25
C LEU A 448 18.98 -23.48 -14.14
N LEU A 449 19.80 -22.43 -14.18
CA LEU A 449 21.00 -22.37 -15.02
C LEU A 449 22.29 -22.68 -14.25
N ALA A 450 22.27 -22.44 -12.94
CA ALA A 450 23.31 -22.81 -11.99
C ALA A 450 22.70 -22.83 -10.58
N GLU A 451 23.13 -23.74 -9.73
CA GLU A 451 22.62 -23.87 -8.36
C GLU A 451 23.74 -23.88 -7.33
N GLU A 452 23.80 -22.81 -6.53
CA GLU A 452 24.75 -22.70 -5.43
C GLU A 452 26.22 -23.00 -5.84
N GLU A 453 26.60 -22.52 -7.03
CA GLU A 453 27.91 -22.73 -7.63
C GLU A 453 28.87 -21.58 -7.32
N VAL A 454 30.17 -21.90 -7.21
CA VAL A 454 31.25 -20.90 -7.16
C VAL A 454 31.56 -20.48 -8.59
N GLU A 455 31.50 -19.18 -8.88
CA GLU A 455 31.80 -18.60 -10.20
C GLU A 455 31.15 -19.37 -11.38
N PRO A 456 29.80 -19.47 -11.42
CA PRO A 456 29.12 -20.31 -12.42
C PRO A 456 29.42 -19.84 -13.84
N GLU A 457 29.75 -20.80 -14.72
CA GLU A 457 30.20 -20.55 -16.11
C GLU A 457 29.17 -19.74 -16.92
N ILE A 458 27.88 -19.91 -16.63
CA ILE A 458 26.81 -19.17 -17.29
C ILE A 458 26.96 -17.65 -17.13
N LEU A 459 27.48 -17.16 -16.01
CA LEU A 459 27.67 -15.72 -15.81
C LEU A 459 28.80 -15.17 -16.67
N ALA A 460 29.89 -15.93 -16.85
CA ALA A 460 30.95 -15.57 -17.78
C ALA A 460 30.46 -15.57 -19.23
N THR A 461 29.51 -16.45 -19.56
CA THR A 461 28.89 -16.51 -20.90
C THR A 461 27.98 -15.31 -21.17
N LEU A 462 27.21 -14.87 -20.16
CA LEU A 462 26.21 -13.80 -20.30
C LEU A 462 26.82 -12.39 -20.28
N ALA A 463 27.98 -12.20 -19.64
CA ALA A 463 28.71 -10.95 -19.57
C ALA A 463 30.22 -11.22 -19.85
N PRO A 464 30.58 -11.49 -21.12
CA PRO A 464 31.92 -11.93 -21.50
C PRO A 464 33.00 -10.85 -21.39
#